data_AF-A0A7V0Z8E2-F1
#
_entry.id   AF-A0A7V0Z8E2-F1
#
_cell.length_a   1.000
_cell.length_b   1.000
_cell.length_c   1.000
_cell.angle_alpha   90.00
_cell.angle_beta   90.00
_cell.angle_gamma   90.00
#
_symmetry.space_group_name_H-M   'P 1'
#
loop_
_entity.id
_entity.type
_entity.pdbx_description
1 polymer ?
#
loop_
_entity_poly.entity_id
_entity_poly.type
_entity_poly.pdbx_seq_one_letter_code
_entity_poly.pdbx_strand_id
1 'polypeptide(L)'
;YIPFDPVTKRTEATVKFATGQFKVSKGAPQMIAKLCEDEGLSQKVSQKVDEFAKRGYRTLGVARTNGGGKWTFTGLLSLFDPPRDDSASMIKAANDMGVEVKMVTGDHLAIARETAQRLGMGPNFYEADKIFTGDSNFTTEDLERANGFAQVFPEHKYKIVEALEKAGHLVGMTGDGVNDAPALKKADAGVAVSGATDAARGAADLILTAPGLSVIITAIKESRKIFQRMTSYVTYRIAETIDVLIFMTLSILLFQVYPLSAVMIIILAMLNDLPIMMIAYDNVLLPAKPVRWDMKKIMSISLLLGFVSVGFSFMLFWFAGYEYPAVRDYLTAMGSDPSSAIRPDSFIFRCFSDDTLRRLTSILPVLLKNPNPHLNPVGTLMFLKLAVAGHMTLYMARTGERAFWRRPWPNWKLLVVCETTQMLGLIVGIYGFGLMAGVGWRWGIFILCFALGELVLTDIIKVIYCSIIFRGGSHTTNRRFKRLHQRLHTHPQ
;
A
#
# COMPACT_ATOMS: atom_id res chain seq x y z
N TYR A 1 -51.42 0.14 15.74
CA TYR A 1 -50.04 -0.38 15.88
C TYR A 1 -49.16 0.78 16.27
N ILE A 2 -48.33 0.61 17.29
CA ILE A 2 -47.36 1.59 17.75
C ILE A 2 -45.99 1.02 17.37
N PRO A 3 -45.24 1.67 16.45
CA PRO A 3 -43.93 1.20 16.01
C PRO A 3 -42.92 1.17 17.15
N PHE A 4 -41.78 0.52 16.92
CA PHE A 4 -40.68 0.50 17.89
C PHE A 4 -40.21 1.92 18.21
N ASP A 5 -40.18 2.25 19.50
CA ASP A 5 -39.63 3.50 20.00
C ASP A 5 -38.30 3.23 20.74
N PRO A 6 -37.19 3.87 20.35
CA PRO A 6 -35.87 3.70 20.98
C PRO A 6 -35.84 4.03 22.47
N VAL A 7 -36.72 4.93 22.95
CA VAL A 7 -36.76 5.36 24.35
C VAL A 7 -37.42 4.29 25.20
N THR A 8 -38.60 3.82 24.79
CA THR A 8 -39.33 2.76 25.52
C THR A 8 -38.82 1.34 25.21
N LYS A 9 -38.00 1.17 24.16
CA LYS A 9 -37.42 -0.08 23.66
C LYS A 9 -38.44 -1.21 23.45
N ARG A 10 -39.65 -0.85 23.03
CA ARG A 10 -40.76 -1.80 22.77
C ARG A 10 -41.65 -1.32 21.63
N THR A 11 -42.44 -2.26 21.12
CA THR A 11 -43.50 -2.06 20.12
C THR A 11 -44.80 -2.55 20.73
N GLU A 12 -45.93 -1.92 20.41
CA GLU A 12 -47.26 -2.33 20.90
C GLU A 12 -48.23 -2.48 19.73
N ALA A 13 -49.10 -3.47 19.77
CA ALA A 13 -50.18 -3.64 18.81
C ALA A 13 -51.48 -3.98 19.54
N THR A 14 -52.58 -3.38 19.09
CA THR A 14 -53.93 -3.78 19.49
C THR A 14 -54.45 -4.76 18.47
N VAL A 15 -54.80 -5.96 18.89
CA VAL A 15 -55.32 -7.02 18.04
C VAL A 15 -56.81 -7.20 18.33
N LYS A 16 -57.64 -7.19 17.28
CA LYS A 16 -59.08 -7.39 17.35
C LYS A 16 -59.44 -8.74 16.75
N PHE A 17 -60.27 -9.50 17.44
CA PHE A 17 -60.85 -10.78 17.01
C PHE A 17 -62.37 -10.68 17.05
N ALA A 18 -63.08 -11.63 16.44
CA ALA A 18 -64.55 -11.64 16.43
C ALA A 18 -65.19 -11.66 17.83
N THR A 19 -64.45 -12.13 18.84
CA THR A 19 -64.92 -12.31 20.22
C THR A 19 -64.27 -11.37 21.25
N GLY A 20 -63.42 -10.43 20.83
CA GLY A 20 -62.79 -9.48 21.75
C GLY A 20 -61.55 -8.75 21.22
N GLN A 21 -60.99 -7.88 22.06
CA GLN A 21 -59.80 -7.08 21.75
C GLN A 21 -58.77 -7.22 22.88
N PHE A 22 -57.49 -7.40 22.53
CA PHE A 22 -56.38 -7.30 23.48
C PHE A 22 -55.18 -6.60 22.87
N LYS A 23 -54.27 -6.13 23.73
CA LYS A 23 -53.01 -5.52 23.34
C LYS A 23 -51.86 -6.51 23.52
N VAL A 24 -50.88 -6.43 22.63
CA VAL A 24 -49.62 -7.17 22.71
C VAL A 24 -48.46 -6.21 22.66
N SER A 25 -47.39 -6.54 23.36
CA SER A 25 -46.13 -5.80 23.29
C SER A 25 -44.95 -6.75 23.16
N LYS A 26 -43.98 -6.35 22.34
CA LYS A 26 -42.68 -7.03 22.20
C LYS A 26 -41.55 -6.01 22.31
N GLY A 27 -40.42 -6.42 22.87
CA GLY A 27 -39.29 -5.50 23.04
C GLY A 27 -38.16 -6.08 23.88
N ALA A 28 -37.32 -5.19 24.42
CA ALA A 28 -36.26 -5.58 25.34
C ALA A 28 -36.84 -6.35 26.55
N PRO A 29 -36.31 -7.55 26.90
CA PRO A 29 -36.87 -8.40 27.95
C PRO A 29 -37.10 -7.68 29.28
N GLN A 30 -36.15 -6.83 29.69
CA GLN A 30 -36.24 -6.05 30.93
C GLN A 30 -37.38 -5.01 30.89
N MET A 31 -37.61 -4.38 29.74
CA MET A 31 -38.69 -3.39 29.58
C MET A 31 -40.08 -4.04 29.57
N ILE A 32 -40.19 -5.22 28.97
CA ILE A 32 -41.42 -6.00 28.96
C ILE A 32 -41.71 -6.60 30.34
N ALA A 33 -40.68 -7.00 31.09
CA ALA A 33 -40.85 -7.44 32.47
C ALA A 33 -41.32 -6.29 33.38
N LYS A 34 -40.72 -5.10 33.27
CA LYS A 34 -41.15 -3.89 34.00
C LYS A 34 -42.60 -3.50 33.70
N LEU A 35 -43.07 -3.70 32.47
CA LEU A 35 -44.46 -3.43 32.08
C LEU A 35 -45.49 -4.32 32.81
N CYS A 36 -45.09 -5.51 33.26
CA CYS A 36 -46.02 -6.46 33.89
C CYS A 36 -46.18 -6.23 35.41
N GLU A 37 -45.46 -5.27 36.00
CA GLU A 37 -45.54 -4.89 37.43
C GLU A 37 -45.44 -6.09 38.40
N ASP A 38 -44.56 -7.04 38.10
CA ASP A 38 -44.29 -8.23 38.92
C ASP A 38 -42.85 -8.17 39.47
N GLU A 39 -42.71 -8.00 40.79
CA GLU A 39 -41.44 -7.80 41.48
C GLU A 39 -40.47 -8.99 41.35
N GLY A 40 -40.96 -10.22 41.16
CA GLY A 40 -40.13 -11.42 41.03
C GLY A 40 -39.81 -11.82 39.59
N LEU A 41 -40.56 -11.31 38.62
CA LEU A 41 -40.44 -11.69 37.21
C LEU A 41 -39.15 -11.13 36.57
N SER A 42 -38.78 -9.91 36.91
CA SER A 42 -37.63 -9.22 36.29
C SER A 42 -36.32 -9.99 36.51
N GLN A 43 -36.10 -10.54 37.71
CA GLN A 43 -34.91 -11.30 38.05
C GLN A 43 -34.87 -12.66 37.33
N LYS A 44 -36.01 -13.38 37.27
CA LYS A 44 -36.13 -14.64 36.52
C LYS A 44 -35.90 -14.45 35.02
N VAL A 45 -36.47 -13.38 34.46
CA VAL A 45 -36.27 -13.01 33.05
C VAL A 45 -34.81 -12.69 32.78
N SER A 46 -34.14 -11.91 33.65
CA SER A 46 -32.72 -11.61 33.48
C SER A 46 -31.85 -12.87 33.48
N GLN A 47 -32.08 -13.79 34.43
CA GLN A 47 -31.33 -15.05 34.49
C GLN A 47 -31.50 -15.90 33.22
N LYS A 48 -32.74 -16.02 32.70
CA LYS A 48 -33.00 -16.77 31.46
C LYS A 48 -32.43 -16.09 30.22
N VAL A 49 -32.46 -14.76 30.17
CA VAL A 49 -31.82 -13.99 29.10
C VAL A 49 -30.31 -14.20 29.10
N ASP A 50 -29.66 -14.22 30.27
CA ASP A 50 -28.22 -14.50 30.38
C ASP A 50 -27.88 -15.94 29.96
N GLU A 51 -28.73 -16.92 30.30
CA GLU A 51 -28.58 -18.31 29.85
C GLU A 51 -28.67 -18.43 28.32
N PHE A 52 -29.65 -17.76 27.70
CA PHE A 52 -29.78 -17.72 26.24
C PHE A 52 -28.65 -16.95 25.57
N ALA A 53 -28.20 -15.85 26.18
CA ALA A 53 -27.09 -15.04 25.68
C ALA A 53 -25.77 -15.82 25.69
N LYS A 54 -25.51 -16.63 26.73
CA LYS A 54 -24.36 -17.56 26.78
C LYS A 54 -24.36 -18.60 25.67
N ARG A 55 -25.52 -18.86 25.06
CA ARG A 55 -25.66 -19.75 23.90
C ARG A 55 -25.71 -18.98 22.57
N GLY A 56 -25.53 -17.66 22.60
CA GLY A 56 -25.49 -16.78 21.42
C GLY A 56 -26.87 -16.36 20.91
N TYR A 57 -27.93 -16.54 21.70
CA TYR A 57 -29.28 -16.14 21.30
C TYR A 57 -29.60 -14.72 21.75
N ARG A 58 -30.13 -13.92 20.84
CA ARG A 58 -30.76 -12.64 21.14
C ARG A 58 -32.18 -12.88 21.61
N THR A 59 -32.55 -12.33 22.77
CA THR A 59 -33.84 -12.61 23.39
C THR A 59 -34.76 -11.40 23.37
N LEU A 60 -36.03 -11.61 22.99
CA LEU A 60 -37.11 -10.63 23.06
C LEU A 60 -38.13 -11.04 24.13
N GLY A 61 -38.61 -10.07 24.90
CA GLY A 61 -39.76 -10.27 25.79
C GLY A 61 -41.06 -10.09 25.03
N VAL A 62 -42.08 -10.88 25.36
CA VAL A 62 -43.43 -10.73 24.83
C VAL A 62 -44.45 -10.74 25.97
N ALA A 63 -45.36 -9.77 25.94
CA ALA A 63 -46.47 -9.64 26.89
C ALA A 63 -47.79 -9.37 26.18
N ARG A 64 -48.90 -9.74 26.82
CA ARG A 64 -50.27 -9.49 26.36
C ARG A 64 -51.14 -8.96 27.48
N THR A 65 -52.18 -8.19 27.16
CA THR A 65 -53.17 -7.77 28.16
C THR A 65 -54.25 -8.84 28.37
N ASN A 66 -54.67 -9.05 29.60
CA ASN A 66 -55.87 -9.83 29.91
C ASN A 66 -57.16 -9.00 29.69
N GLY A 67 -58.34 -9.62 29.81
CA GLY A 67 -59.64 -8.96 29.58
C GLY A 67 -59.91 -7.70 30.40
N GLY A 68 -59.20 -7.52 31.53
CA GLY A 68 -59.23 -6.30 32.37
C GLY A 68 -58.13 -5.27 32.06
N GLY A 69 -57.39 -5.40 30.96
CA GLY A 69 -56.35 -4.44 30.55
C GLY A 69 -54.99 -4.57 31.24
N LYS A 70 -54.84 -5.48 32.23
CA LYS A 70 -53.56 -5.73 32.91
C LYS A 70 -52.59 -6.52 32.03
N TRP A 71 -51.33 -6.07 31.95
CA TRP A 71 -50.26 -6.74 31.21
C TRP A 71 -49.83 -8.04 31.90
N THR A 72 -49.69 -9.11 31.12
CA THR A 72 -49.20 -10.42 31.55
C THR A 72 -48.04 -10.83 30.66
N PHE A 73 -46.93 -11.22 31.28
CA PHE A 73 -45.76 -11.70 30.56
C PHE A 73 -46.04 -13.09 29.98
N THR A 74 -45.90 -13.22 28.66
CA THR A 74 -46.24 -14.47 27.97
C THR A 74 -45.01 -15.37 27.83
N GLY A 75 -43.84 -14.79 27.58
CA GLY A 75 -42.62 -15.57 27.42
C GLY A 75 -41.45 -14.81 26.82
N LEU A 76 -40.39 -15.56 26.54
CA LEU A 76 -39.18 -15.10 25.87
C LEU A 76 -39.09 -15.75 24.50
N LEU A 77 -38.79 -14.95 23.49
CA LEU A 77 -38.49 -15.42 22.13
C LEU A 77 -36.99 -15.24 21.90
N SER A 78 -36.27 -16.35 21.83
CA SER A 78 -34.85 -16.38 21.47
C SER A 78 -34.68 -16.52 19.96
N LEU A 79 -33.87 -15.64 19.38
CA LEU A 79 -33.52 -15.58 17.97
C LEU A 79 -32.01 -15.81 17.87
N PHE A 80 -31.60 -16.63 16.90
CA PHE A 80 -30.19 -16.83 16.60
C PHE A 80 -29.85 -16.08 15.33
N ASP A 81 -28.83 -15.23 15.40
CA ASP A 81 -28.25 -14.57 14.23
C ASP A 81 -26.89 -15.23 13.94
N PRO A 82 -26.84 -16.23 13.05
CA PRO A 82 -25.60 -16.94 12.77
C PRO A 82 -24.59 -16.00 12.10
N PRO A 83 -23.29 -16.09 12.47
CA PRO A 83 -22.27 -15.44 11.68
C PRO A 83 -22.24 -16.02 10.26
N ARG A 84 -21.81 -15.23 9.28
CA ARG A 84 -21.61 -15.72 7.90
C ARG A 84 -20.62 -16.88 7.89
N ASP A 85 -20.86 -17.86 7.03
CA ASP A 85 -20.04 -19.08 6.91
C ASP A 85 -18.56 -18.79 6.69
N ASP A 86 -18.25 -17.68 6.02
CA ASP A 86 -16.90 -17.30 5.65
C ASP A 86 -16.18 -16.41 6.69
N SER A 87 -16.89 -15.98 7.75
CA SER A 87 -16.37 -15.07 8.79
C SER A 87 -15.15 -15.63 9.50
N ALA A 88 -15.21 -16.89 9.95
CA ALA A 88 -14.13 -17.51 10.72
C ALA A 88 -12.86 -17.69 9.87
N SER A 89 -13.01 -18.14 8.61
CA SER A 89 -11.89 -18.24 7.67
C SER A 89 -11.29 -16.88 7.32
N MET A 90 -12.13 -15.85 7.19
CA MET A 90 -11.70 -14.48 6.91
C MET A 90 -10.88 -13.91 8.07
N ILE A 91 -11.37 -14.03 9.31
CA ILE A 91 -10.66 -13.57 10.52
C ILE A 91 -9.30 -14.26 10.65
N LYS A 92 -9.27 -15.59 10.46
CA LYS A 92 -8.01 -16.34 10.48
C LYS A 92 -7.03 -15.84 9.40
N ALA A 93 -7.50 -15.67 8.16
CA ALA A 93 -6.66 -15.18 7.07
C ALA A 93 -6.16 -13.75 7.30
N ALA A 94 -6.98 -12.87 7.89
CA ALA A 94 -6.58 -11.52 8.26
C ALA A 94 -5.46 -11.55 9.33
N ASN A 95 -5.65 -12.35 10.38
CA ASN A 95 -4.66 -12.52 11.45
C ASN A 95 -3.34 -13.12 10.93
N ASP A 96 -3.40 -14.12 10.05
CA ASP A 96 -2.22 -14.70 9.38
C ASP A 96 -1.45 -13.67 8.54
N MET A 97 -2.16 -12.65 8.04
CA MET A 97 -1.62 -11.51 7.32
C MET A 97 -1.22 -10.33 8.24
N GLY A 98 -1.27 -10.51 9.57
CA GLY A 98 -0.96 -9.50 10.56
C GLY A 98 -1.94 -8.32 10.57
N VAL A 99 -3.17 -8.52 10.11
CA VAL A 99 -4.28 -7.56 10.19
C VAL A 99 -5.16 -7.99 11.35
N GLU A 100 -5.23 -7.16 12.39
CA GLU A 100 -6.06 -7.45 13.55
C GLU A 100 -7.53 -7.13 13.25
N VAL A 101 -8.42 -8.08 13.54
CA VAL A 101 -9.87 -7.89 13.38
C VAL A 101 -10.50 -7.62 14.74
N LYS A 102 -11.20 -6.49 14.87
CA LYS A 102 -11.96 -6.12 16.07
C LYS A 102 -13.46 -6.14 15.76
N MET A 103 -14.26 -6.79 16.60
CA MET A 103 -15.72 -6.85 16.44
C MET A 103 -16.36 -5.60 17.06
N VAL A 104 -17.31 -4.97 16.36
CA VAL A 104 -18.03 -3.80 16.85
C VAL A 104 -19.53 -4.06 16.71
N THR A 105 -20.23 -4.38 17.80
CA THR A 105 -21.64 -4.80 17.77
C THR A 105 -22.54 -4.05 18.75
N GLY A 106 -23.80 -3.86 18.36
CA GLY A 106 -24.86 -3.35 19.22
C GLY A 106 -25.46 -4.40 20.17
N ASP A 107 -25.05 -5.67 20.06
CA ASP A 107 -25.56 -6.76 20.90
C ASP A 107 -25.00 -6.69 22.33
N HIS A 108 -25.64 -7.46 23.22
CA HIS A 108 -25.19 -7.60 24.61
C HIS A 108 -23.80 -8.25 24.68
N LEU A 109 -23.01 -7.86 25.68
CA LEU A 109 -21.62 -8.33 25.87
C LEU A 109 -21.48 -9.86 25.87
N ALA A 110 -22.42 -10.55 26.51
CA ALA A 110 -22.44 -12.01 26.57
C ALA A 110 -22.62 -12.66 25.19
N ILE A 111 -23.48 -12.09 24.33
CA ILE A 111 -23.71 -12.58 22.96
C ILE A 111 -22.47 -12.31 22.12
N ALA A 112 -21.91 -11.11 22.21
CA ALA A 112 -20.70 -10.72 21.48
C ALA A 112 -19.53 -11.67 21.77
N ARG A 113 -19.29 -12.00 23.06
CA ARG A 113 -18.23 -12.96 23.46
C ARG A 113 -18.47 -14.36 22.92
N GLU A 114 -19.70 -14.86 23.00
CA GLU A 114 -20.03 -16.19 22.50
C GLU A 114 -19.85 -16.28 20.98
N THR A 115 -20.34 -15.29 20.22
CA THR A 115 -20.13 -15.21 18.77
C THR A 115 -18.65 -15.10 18.43
N ALA A 116 -17.89 -14.28 19.17
CA ALA A 116 -16.46 -14.13 18.99
C ALA A 116 -15.68 -15.42 19.25
N GLN A 117 -16.04 -16.17 20.29
CA GLN A 117 -15.43 -17.47 20.60
C GLN A 117 -15.67 -18.48 19.46
N ARG A 118 -16.88 -18.52 18.89
CA ARG A 118 -17.19 -19.37 17.73
C ARG A 118 -16.41 -19.00 16.48
N LEU A 119 -16.10 -17.70 16.32
CA LEU A 119 -15.29 -17.18 15.23
C LEU A 119 -13.78 -17.32 15.46
N GLY A 120 -13.35 -17.87 16.60
CA GLY A 120 -11.94 -18.02 16.96
C GLY A 120 -11.25 -16.71 17.34
N MET A 121 -12.01 -15.71 17.80
CA MET A 121 -11.48 -14.45 18.32
C MET A 121 -11.14 -14.58 19.82
N GLY A 122 -10.32 -13.66 20.33
CA GLY A 122 -9.96 -13.63 21.75
C GLY A 122 -11.12 -13.18 22.66
N PRO A 123 -11.02 -13.43 23.98
CA PRO A 123 -12.10 -13.19 24.94
C PRO A 123 -12.25 -11.73 25.39
N ASN A 124 -11.34 -10.83 25.01
CA ASN A 124 -11.28 -9.47 25.55
C ASN A 124 -12.34 -8.57 24.90
N PHE A 125 -13.52 -8.53 25.51
CA PHE A 125 -14.64 -7.67 25.07
C PHE A 125 -15.04 -6.68 26.15
N TYR A 126 -15.27 -5.45 25.72
CA TYR A 126 -15.66 -4.33 26.58
C TYR A 126 -17.02 -3.74 26.16
N GLU A 127 -17.73 -3.15 27.11
CA GLU A 127 -18.93 -2.34 26.82
C GLU A 127 -18.49 -0.95 26.35
N ALA A 128 -19.10 -0.45 25.28
CA ALA A 128 -18.71 0.82 24.67
C ALA A 128 -18.92 2.03 25.60
N ASP A 129 -19.98 2.05 26.41
CA ASP A 129 -20.25 3.14 27.35
C ASP A 129 -19.13 3.31 28.36
N LYS A 130 -18.61 2.21 28.93
CA LYS A 130 -17.51 2.23 29.92
C LYS A 130 -16.22 2.85 29.38
N ILE A 131 -16.05 2.88 28.06
CA ILE A 131 -14.87 3.43 27.38
C ILE A 131 -15.01 4.95 27.19
N PHE A 132 -16.21 5.45 26.88
CA PHE A 132 -16.40 6.83 26.41
C PHE A 132 -17.14 7.76 27.40
N THR A 133 -17.69 7.25 28.50
CA THR A 133 -18.41 8.06 29.51
C THR A 133 -17.61 8.42 30.76
N GLY A 134 -16.31 8.15 30.80
CA GLY A 134 -15.39 8.90 31.68
C GLY A 134 -14.89 8.21 32.95
N ASP A 135 -14.83 6.87 32.99
CA ASP A 135 -13.90 6.22 33.93
C ASP A 135 -12.47 6.40 33.38
N SER A 136 -11.68 7.22 34.05
CA SER A 136 -10.35 7.72 33.67
C SER A 136 -9.25 6.66 33.54
N ASN A 137 -9.61 5.37 33.62
CA ASN A 137 -8.68 4.24 33.56
C ASN A 137 -8.65 3.51 32.21
N PHE A 138 -9.52 3.83 31.25
CA PHE A 138 -9.46 3.17 29.94
C PHE A 138 -8.36 3.83 29.08
N THR A 139 -7.25 3.12 28.92
CA THR A 139 -6.09 3.59 28.19
C THR A 139 -6.18 3.25 26.71
N THR A 140 -5.39 3.93 25.89
CA THR A 140 -5.20 3.56 24.48
C THR A 140 -4.72 2.11 24.33
N GLU A 141 -3.98 1.59 25.32
CA GLU A 141 -3.52 0.20 25.35
C GLU A 141 -4.67 -0.80 25.54
N ASP A 142 -5.68 -0.47 26.33
CA ASP A 142 -6.86 -1.32 26.52
C ASP A 142 -7.69 -1.41 25.23
N LEU A 143 -7.75 -0.30 24.49
CA LEU A 143 -8.38 -0.23 23.18
C LEU A 143 -7.64 -1.12 22.17
N GLU A 144 -6.31 -1.08 22.17
CA GLU A 144 -5.46 -1.92 21.33
C GLU A 144 -5.57 -3.40 21.69
N ARG A 145 -5.71 -3.76 22.97
CA ARG A 145 -5.84 -5.15 23.43
C ARG A 145 -7.25 -5.74 23.27
N ALA A 146 -8.26 -4.90 23.02
CA ALA A 146 -9.65 -5.32 22.88
C ALA A 146 -9.87 -6.11 21.58
N ASN A 147 -10.49 -7.29 21.69
CA ASN A 147 -10.94 -8.07 20.53
C ASN A 147 -12.29 -7.59 20.00
N GLY A 148 -13.06 -6.86 20.81
CA GLY A 148 -14.26 -6.20 20.35
C GLY A 148 -15.00 -5.40 21.40
N PHE A 149 -16.04 -4.70 20.92
CA PHE A 149 -16.86 -3.77 21.66
C PHE A 149 -18.33 -4.15 21.49
N ALA A 150 -19.05 -4.23 22.61
CA ALA A 150 -20.47 -4.58 22.67
C ALA A 150 -21.33 -3.39 23.11
N GLN A 151 -22.64 -3.47 22.87
CA GLN A 151 -23.61 -2.40 23.15
C GLN A 151 -23.19 -1.06 22.51
N VAL A 152 -22.66 -1.12 21.29
CA VAL A 152 -22.12 0.04 20.59
C VAL A 152 -23.25 0.85 19.95
N PHE A 153 -23.32 2.14 20.27
CA PHE A 153 -24.17 3.13 19.59
C PHE A 153 -23.46 3.70 18.34
N PRO A 154 -24.18 4.27 17.37
CA PRO A 154 -23.57 4.82 16.15
C PRO A 154 -22.40 5.77 16.43
N GLU A 155 -22.52 6.64 17.44
CA GLU A 155 -21.50 7.60 17.84
C GLU A 155 -20.23 6.92 18.39
N HIS A 156 -20.38 5.76 19.03
CA HIS A 156 -19.26 4.99 19.54
C HIS A 156 -18.44 4.35 18.42
N LYS A 157 -19.07 3.93 17.32
CA LYS A 157 -18.34 3.40 16.16
C LYS A 157 -17.33 4.43 15.63
N TYR A 158 -17.79 5.67 15.48
CA TYR A 158 -16.92 6.79 15.06
C TYR A 158 -15.77 7.01 16.04
N LYS A 159 -16.06 7.08 17.35
CA LYS A 159 -15.02 7.31 18.38
C LYS A 159 -13.99 6.19 18.47
N ILE A 160 -14.40 4.92 18.27
CA ILE A 160 -13.48 3.77 18.25
C ILE A 160 -12.50 3.90 17.09
N VAL A 161 -13.00 4.20 15.88
CA VAL A 161 -12.16 4.39 14.69
C VAL A 161 -11.20 5.57 14.91
N GLU A 162 -11.72 6.70 15.39
CA GLU A 162 -10.90 7.89 15.66
C GLU A 162 -9.79 7.60 16.70
N ALA A 163 -10.09 6.84 17.75
CA ALA A 163 -9.11 6.50 18.78
C ALA A 163 -8.00 5.58 18.24
N LEU A 164 -8.34 4.58 17.41
CA LEU A 164 -7.36 3.70 16.76
C LEU A 164 -6.46 4.45 15.78
N GLU A 165 -7.02 5.39 15.01
CA GLU A 165 -6.26 6.25 14.10
C GLU A 165 -5.31 7.17 14.87
N LYS A 166 -5.77 7.78 15.98
CA LYS A 166 -4.93 8.61 16.86
C LYS A 166 -3.80 7.82 17.51
N ALA A 167 -4.00 6.52 17.76
CA ALA A 167 -2.95 5.59 18.20
C ALA A 167 -1.96 5.22 17.08
N GLY A 168 -2.20 5.68 15.84
CA GLY A 168 -1.31 5.49 14.70
C GLY A 168 -1.55 4.18 13.94
N HIS A 169 -2.70 3.51 14.13
CA HIS A 169 -3.11 2.35 13.34
C HIS A 169 -3.79 2.79 12.04
N LEU A 170 -3.64 1.99 10.99
CA LEU A 170 -4.46 2.13 9.79
C LEU A 170 -5.74 1.33 9.99
N VAL A 171 -6.90 1.97 9.88
CA VAL A 171 -8.19 1.36 10.24
C VAL A 171 -9.04 1.14 9.01
N GLY A 172 -9.39 -0.13 8.76
CA GLY A 172 -10.45 -0.49 7.83
C GLY A 172 -11.74 -0.77 8.58
N MET A 173 -12.86 -0.18 8.16
CA MET A 173 -14.16 -0.42 8.78
C MET A 173 -15.13 -1.06 7.78
N THR A 174 -15.86 -2.08 8.22
CA THR A 174 -16.94 -2.70 7.43
C THR A 174 -18.30 -2.33 8.01
N GLY A 175 -19.27 -2.00 7.15
CA GLY A 175 -20.63 -1.63 7.58
C GLY A 175 -21.68 -1.87 6.49
N ASP A 176 -22.95 -1.86 6.89
CA ASP A 176 -24.10 -2.12 6.02
C ASP A 176 -25.22 -1.07 6.17
N GLY A 177 -25.35 -0.47 7.35
CA GLY A 177 -26.42 0.45 7.68
C GLY A 177 -26.04 1.94 7.62
N VAL A 178 -27.06 2.79 7.60
CA VAL A 178 -26.92 4.26 7.70
C VAL A 178 -26.18 4.68 8.97
N ASN A 179 -26.34 3.89 10.05
CA ASN A 179 -25.67 4.09 11.33
C ASN A 179 -24.14 3.95 11.25
N ASP A 180 -23.64 3.24 10.24
CA ASP A 180 -22.20 3.01 10.07
C ASP A 180 -21.54 4.08 9.18
N ALA A 181 -22.33 4.87 8.46
CA ALA A 181 -21.84 5.85 7.49
C ALA A 181 -20.81 6.84 8.08
N PRO A 182 -21.02 7.44 9.28
CA PRO A 182 -20.02 8.34 9.85
C PRO A 182 -18.69 7.66 10.14
N ALA A 183 -18.72 6.42 10.61
CA ALA A 183 -17.54 5.67 11.00
C ALA A 183 -16.82 5.05 9.79
N LEU A 184 -17.57 4.62 8.76
CA LEU A 184 -17.04 4.26 7.44
C LEU A 184 -16.28 5.42 6.81
N LYS A 185 -16.85 6.63 6.86
CA LYS A 185 -16.22 7.83 6.30
C LYS A 185 -14.98 8.28 7.09
N LYS A 186 -14.96 7.99 8.39
CA LYS A 186 -13.86 8.35 9.27
C LYS A 186 -12.63 7.47 9.04
N ALA A 187 -12.84 6.18 8.81
CA ALA A 187 -11.79 5.18 8.64
C ALA A 187 -10.89 5.48 7.43
N ASP A 188 -9.61 5.07 7.49
CA ASP A 188 -8.69 5.12 6.35
C ASP A 188 -9.21 4.34 5.13
N ALA A 189 -10.02 3.30 5.36
CA ALA A 189 -10.73 2.59 4.30
C ALA A 189 -12.11 2.11 4.79
N GLY A 190 -13.18 2.75 4.33
CA GLY A 190 -14.55 2.31 4.53
C GLY A 190 -14.96 1.24 3.53
N VAL A 191 -15.54 0.13 4.00
CA VAL A 191 -16.00 -1.00 3.17
C VAL A 191 -17.49 -1.26 3.39
N ALA A 192 -18.29 -1.03 2.34
CA ALA A 192 -19.70 -1.37 2.33
C ALA A 192 -19.90 -2.81 1.82
N VAL A 193 -20.66 -3.62 2.57
CA VAL A 193 -20.96 -5.01 2.17
C VAL A 193 -22.01 -5.08 1.05
N SER A 194 -22.10 -6.23 0.39
CA SER A 194 -23.15 -6.47 -0.62
C SER A 194 -24.53 -6.37 0.03
N GLY A 195 -25.41 -5.55 -0.55
CA GLY A 195 -26.74 -5.25 0.00
C GLY A 195 -26.77 -4.12 1.03
N ALA A 196 -25.67 -3.41 1.26
CA ALA A 196 -25.64 -2.23 2.13
C ALA A 196 -26.57 -1.10 1.63
N THR A 197 -27.03 -0.29 2.58
CA THR A 197 -27.85 0.90 2.29
C THR A 197 -27.14 1.91 1.39
N ASP A 198 -27.88 2.71 0.64
CA ASP A 198 -27.31 3.76 -0.23
C ASP A 198 -26.44 4.75 0.55
N ALA A 199 -26.83 5.06 1.79
CA ALA A 199 -26.05 5.94 2.65
C ALA A 199 -24.70 5.30 3.03
N ALA A 200 -24.67 4.02 3.37
CA ALA A 200 -23.42 3.29 3.65
C ALA A 200 -22.54 3.18 2.40
N ARG A 201 -23.13 2.90 1.23
CA ARG A 201 -22.42 2.85 -0.05
C ARG A 201 -21.83 4.22 -0.44
N GLY A 202 -22.55 5.30 -0.19
CA GLY A 202 -22.07 6.67 -0.43
C GLY A 202 -20.96 7.13 0.53
N ALA A 203 -20.86 6.50 1.71
CA ALA A 203 -19.83 6.81 2.70
C ALA A 203 -18.54 5.96 2.57
N ALA A 204 -18.62 4.78 1.95
CA ALA A 204 -17.52 3.83 1.82
C ALA A 204 -16.61 4.11 0.61
N ASP A 205 -15.34 3.72 0.71
CA ASP A 205 -14.35 3.78 -0.36
C ASP A 205 -14.34 2.51 -1.24
N LEU A 206 -14.77 1.38 -0.67
CA LEU A 206 -14.87 0.09 -1.35
C LEU A 206 -16.27 -0.50 -1.17
N ILE A 207 -16.87 -0.97 -2.26
CA ILE A 207 -18.18 -1.64 -2.25
C ILE A 207 -17.98 -3.10 -2.65
N LEU A 208 -18.34 -4.02 -1.77
CA LEU A 208 -18.32 -5.46 -2.06
C LEU A 208 -19.55 -5.83 -2.87
N THR A 209 -19.35 -6.24 -4.12
CA THR A 209 -20.45 -6.69 -4.99
C THR A 209 -20.85 -8.13 -4.69
N ALA A 210 -19.88 -8.99 -4.38
CA ALA A 210 -20.10 -10.37 -3.97
C ALA A 210 -20.47 -10.46 -2.47
N PRO A 211 -21.31 -11.43 -2.08
CA PRO A 211 -21.60 -11.70 -0.67
C PRO A 211 -20.37 -12.26 0.05
N GLY A 212 -20.32 -12.07 1.36
CA GLY A 212 -19.24 -12.55 2.23
C GLY A 212 -18.17 -11.49 2.50
N LEU A 213 -17.36 -11.76 3.52
CA LEU A 213 -16.28 -10.89 3.98
C LEU A 213 -14.91 -11.31 3.42
N SER A 214 -14.79 -12.52 2.88
CA SER A 214 -13.54 -13.05 2.33
C SER A 214 -12.99 -12.23 1.17
N VAL A 215 -13.84 -11.45 0.48
CA VAL A 215 -13.43 -10.50 -0.57
C VAL A 215 -12.46 -9.45 -0.03
N ILE A 216 -12.56 -9.07 1.24
CA ILE A 216 -11.65 -8.13 1.90
C ILE A 216 -10.23 -8.68 1.91
N ILE A 217 -10.05 -9.99 2.12
CA ILE A 217 -8.72 -10.63 2.07
C ILE A 217 -8.12 -10.52 0.67
N THR A 218 -8.93 -10.73 -0.36
CA THR A 218 -8.50 -10.54 -1.75
C THR A 218 -8.10 -9.09 -2.01
N ALA A 219 -8.89 -8.12 -1.55
CA ALA A 219 -8.58 -6.70 -1.66
C ALA A 219 -7.25 -6.35 -0.96
N ILE A 220 -7.00 -6.86 0.25
CA ILE A 220 -5.73 -6.65 0.97
C ILE A 220 -4.56 -7.27 0.19
N LYS A 221 -4.72 -8.48 -0.37
CA LYS A 221 -3.67 -9.14 -1.17
C LYS A 221 -3.32 -8.33 -2.41
N GLU A 222 -4.31 -7.85 -3.17
CA GLU A 222 -4.08 -7.04 -4.36
C GLU A 222 -3.47 -5.67 -4.02
N SER A 223 -3.97 -5.01 -2.96
CA SER A 223 -3.39 -3.74 -2.48
C SER A 223 -1.91 -3.87 -2.11
N ARG A 224 -1.53 -4.93 -1.38
CA ARG A 224 -0.12 -5.20 -1.06
C ARG A 224 0.74 -5.48 -2.30
N LYS A 225 0.20 -6.15 -3.32
CA LYS A 225 0.92 -6.34 -4.60
C LYS A 225 1.16 -5.01 -5.30
N ILE A 226 0.13 -4.18 -5.42
CA ILE A 226 0.22 -2.84 -6.01
C ILE A 226 1.27 -2.00 -5.26
N PHE A 227 1.26 -2.03 -3.93
CA PHE A 227 2.22 -1.31 -3.12
C PHE A 227 3.68 -1.72 -3.40
N GLN A 228 3.96 -3.02 -3.55
CA GLN A 228 5.30 -3.52 -3.90
C GLN A 228 5.71 -3.12 -5.32
N ARG A 229 4.77 -3.15 -6.27
CA ARG A 229 5.02 -2.67 -7.65
C ARG A 229 5.32 -1.17 -7.67
N MET A 230 4.59 -0.37 -6.89
CA MET A 230 4.84 1.07 -6.73
C MET A 230 6.21 1.33 -6.10
N THR A 231 6.62 0.53 -5.11
CA THR A 231 7.96 0.64 -4.51
C THR A 231 9.07 0.40 -5.56
N SER A 232 8.87 -0.60 -6.42
CA SER A 232 9.81 -0.92 -7.51
C SER A 232 9.86 0.21 -8.54
N TYR A 233 8.69 0.75 -8.92
CA TYR A 233 8.57 1.90 -9.82
C TYR A 233 9.29 3.14 -9.28
N VAL A 234 9.03 3.52 -8.02
CA VAL A 234 9.65 4.70 -7.41
C VAL A 234 11.17 4.52 -7.32
N THR A 235 11.64 3.34 -6.92
CA THR A 235 13.08 3.05 -6.82
C THR A 235 13.77 3.21 -8.18
N TYR A 236 13.17 2.63 -9.22
CA TYR A 236 13.64 2.75 -10.59
C TYR A 236 13.65 4.21 -11.06
N ARG A 237 12.52 4.91 -10.92
CA ARG A 237 12.37 6.28 -11.43
C ARG A 237 13.36 7.25 -10.77
N ILE A 238 13.60 7.10 -9.47
CA ILE A 238 14.58 7.92 -8.76
C ILE A 238 15.99 7.60 -9.22
N ALA A 239 16.38 6.33 -9.31
CA ALA A 239 17.72 5.92 -9.75
C ALA A 239 18.05 6.45 -11.16
N GLU A 240 17.15 6.28 -12.12
CA GLU A 240 17.34 6.76 -13.49
C GLU A 240 17.37 8.29 -13.59
N THR A 241 16.54 8.98 -12.79
CA THR A 241 16.57 10.45 -12.76
C THR A 241 17.91 10.94 -12.22
N ILE A 242 18.46 10.27 -11.21
CA ILE A 242 19.79 10.57 -10.67
C ILE A 242 20.86 10.35 -11.75
N ASP A 243 20.82 9.22 -12.47
CA ASP A 243 21.80 8.95 -13.53
C ASP A 243 21.77 10.03 -14.60
N VAL A 244 20.62 10.25 -15.24
CA VAL A 244 20.50 11.22 -16.33
C VAL A 244 20.85 12.63 -15.85
N LEU A 245 20.30 13.08 -14.71
CA LEU A 245 20.49 14.45 -14.25
C LEU A 245 21.94 14.70 -13.82
N ILE A 246 22.51 13.86 -12.95
CA ILE A 246 23.87 14.07 -12.44
C ILE A 246 24.88 13.89 -13.56
N PHE A 247 24.72 12.86 -14.41
CA PHE A 247 25.61 12.65 -15.55
C PHE A 247 25.57 13.86 -16.50
N MET A 248 24.38 14.33 -16.89
CA MET A 248 24.25 15.50 -17.77
C MET A 248 24.83 16.76 -17.14
N THR A 249 24.46 17.07 -15.90
CA THR A 249 24.93 18.28 -15.21
C THR A 249 26.45 18.27 -15.02
N LEU A 250 27.02 17.19 -14.52
CA LEU A 250 28.47 17.10 -14.34
C LEU A 250 29.21 17.09 -15.69
N SER A 251 28.63 16.49 -16.73
CA SER A 251 29.22 16.53 -18.08
C SER A 251 29.30 17.95 -18.64
N ILE A 252 28.23 18.74 -18.46
CA ILE A 252 28.20 20.13 -18.91
C ILE A 252 29.15 20.99 -18.05
N LEU A 253 29.16 20.82 -16.73
CA LEU A 253 29.99 21.64 -15.84
C LEU A 253 31.49 21.36 -16.02
N LEU A 254 31.88 20.08 -15.98
CA LEU A 254 33.28 19.67 -15.97
C LEU A 254 33.87 19.59 -17.38
N PHE A 255 33.07 19.15 -18.35
CA PHE A 255 33.57 18.92 -19.71
C PHE A 255 32.98 19.88 -20.73
N GLN A 256 32.02 20.75 -20.39
CA GLN A 256 31.39 21.68 -21.36
C GLN A 256 30.78 20.96 -22.59
N VAL A 257 30.50 19.65 -22.45
CA VAL A 257 29.88 18.82 -23.48
C VAL A 257 28.41 18.59 -23.11
N TYR A 258 27.54 18.65 -24.12
CA TYR A 258 26.15 18.22 -24.01
C TYR A 258 26.07 16.76 -24.50
N PRO A 259 26.08 15.75 -23.61
CA PRO A 259 26.19 14.37 -24.04
C PRO A 259 24.88 13.83 -24.65
N LEU A 260 23.73 14.45 -24.38
CA LEU A 260 22.46 14.12 -25.02
C LEU A 260 21.80 15.37 -25.59
N SER A 261 21.22 15.24 -26.78
CA SER A 261 20.35 16.26 -27.37
C SER A 261 18.94 16.17 -26.79
N ALA A 262 18.14 17.25 -26.93
CA ALA A 262 16.75 17.25 -26.51
C ALA A 262 15.92 16.14 -27.20
N VAL A 263 16.17 15.90 -28.49
CA VAL A 263 15.49 14.84 -29.26
C VAL A 263 15.85 13.46 -28.71
N MET A 264 17.12 13.20 -28.37
CA MET A 264 17.54 11.94 -27.75
C MET A 264 16.85 11.71 -26.39
N ILE A 265 16.70 12.76 -25.58
CA ILE A 265 16.01 12.67 -24.29
C ILE A 265 14.53 12.34 -24.48
N ILE A 266 13.87 12.94 -25.47
CA ILE A 266 12.46 12.63 -25.79
C ILE A 266 12.32 11.17 -26.21
N ILE A 267 13.18 10.68 -27.11
CA ILE A 267 13.16 9.28 -27.55
C ILE A 267 13.44 8.33 -26.37
N LEU A 268 14.41 8.66 -25.52
CA LEU A 268 14.74 7.89 -24.33
C LEU A 268 13.54 7.80 -23.38
N ALA A 269 12.85 8.92 -23.14
CA ALA A 269 11.66 8.96 -22.31
C ALA A 269 10.55 8.05 -22.88
N MET A 270 10.29 8.15 -24.19
CA MET A 270 9.30 7.30 -24.87
C MET A 270 9.64 5.81 -24.78
N LEU A 271 10.91 5.45 -24.95
CA LEU A 271 11.36 4.05 -24.87
C LEU A 271 11.22 3.50 -23.44
N ASN A 272 11.48 4.33 -22.42
CA ASN A 272 11.42 3.92 -21.02
C ASN A 272 9.99 3.85 -20.44
N ASP A 273 9.06 4.67 -20.93
CA ASP A 273 7.69 4.75 -20.41
C ASP A 273 6.90 3.44 -20.65
N LEU A 274 7.16 2.74 -21.75
CA LEU A 274 6.52 1.44 -22.04
C LEU A 274 6.84 0.36 -20.99
N PRO A 275 8.13 0.07 -20.67
CA PRO A 275 8.52 -0.79 -19.55
C PRO A 275 7.96 -0.35 -18.20
N ILE A 276 7.95 0.97 -17.94
CA ILE A 276 7.44 1.54 -16.68
C ILE A 276 5.99 1.11 -16.47
N MET A 277 5.15 1.20 -17.49
CA MET A 277 3.75 0.76 -17.40
C MET A 277 3.64 -0.74 -17.12
N MET A 278 4.57 -1.56 -17.62
CA MET A 278 4.53 -3.01 -17.39
C MET A 278 4.91 -3.43 -15.97
N ILE A 279 5.53 -2.56 -15.16
CA ILE A 279 5.75 -2.79 -13.72
C ILE A 279 4.42 -3.09 -13.01
N ALA A 280 3.32 -2.49 -13.48
CA ALA A 280 1.99 -2.73 -12.92
C ALA A 280 1.52 -4.19 -13.01
N TYR A 281 2.09 -4.99 -13.92
CA TYR A 281 1.79 -6.42 -14.10
C TYR A 281 2.81 -7.36 -13.48
N ASP A 282 3.87 -6.81 -12.90
CA ASP A 282 5.03 -7.59 -12.51
C ASP A 282 4.77 -8.53 -11.31
N ASN A 283 5.59 -9.57 -11.18
CA ASN A 283 5.48 -10.55 -10.11
C ASN A 283 6.18 -10.04 -8.86
N VAL A 284 5.46 -9.96 -7.74
CA VAL A 284 5.98 -9.46 -6.46
C VAL A 284 5.75 -10.46 -5.33
N LEU A 285 6.63 -10.43 -4.33
CA LEU A 285 6.42 -11.20 -3.10
C LEU A 285 5.41 -10.48 -2.23
N LEU A 286 4.37 -11.18 -1.85
CA LEU A 286 3.37 -10.65 -0.93
C LEU A 286 3.98 -10.53 0.48
N PRO A 287 4.09 -9.32 1.05
CA PRO A 287 4.56 -9.16 2.42
C PRO A 287 3.55 -9.78 3.39
N ALA A 288 4.05 -10.55 4.36
CA ALA A 288 3.21 -11.24 5.33
C ALA A 288 2.50 -10.27 6.29
N LYS A 289 3.11 -9.11 6.59
CA LYS A 289 2.58 -8.09 7.50
C LYS A 289 2.13 -6.84 6.73
N PRO A 290 1.30 -5.97 7.35
CA PRO A 290 0.98 -4.65 6.81
C PRO A 290 2.24 -3.86 6.46
N VAL A 291 2.21 -3.16 5.33
CA VAL A 291 3.36 -2.45 4.78
C VAL A 291 3.15 -0.95 4.96
N ARG A 292 4.22 -0.24 5.28
CA ARG A 292 4.29 1.22 5.24
C ARG A 292 5.41 1.66 4.32
N TRP A 293 5.32 2.89 3.81
CA TRP A 293 6.38 3.49 3.03
C TRP A 293 7.64 3.66 3.88
N ASP A 294 8.73 3.00 3.47
CA ASP A 294 10.06 3.23 4.03
C ASP A 294 10.86 4.10 3.07
N MET A 295 10.62 5.42 3.15
CA MET A 295 11.30 6.39 2.29
C MET A 295 12.81 6.36 2.46
N LYS A 296 13.32 6.10 3.67
CA LYS A 296 14.76 6.02 3.92
C LYS A 296 15.38 4.89 3.12
N LYS A 297 14.76 3.71 3.15
CA LYS A 297 15.21 2.55 2.38
C LYS A 297 15.10 2.77 0.88
N ILE A 298 13.96 3.28 0.40
CA ILE A 298 13.76 3.54 -1.04
C ILE A 298 14.79 4.54 -1.55
N MET A 299 14.98 5.65 -0.86
CA MET A 299 15.98 6.66 -1.22
C MET A 299 17.40 6.09 -1.17
N SER A 300 17.74 5.32 -0.13
CA SER A 300 19.07 4.71 0.04
C SER A 300 19.43 3.76 -1.11
N ILE A 301 18.51 2.86 -1.49
CA ILE A 301 18.74 1.94 -2.62
C ILE A 301 18.79 2.70 -3.94
N SER A 302 17.88 3.66 -4.16
CA SER A 302 17.82 4.44 -5.40
C SER A 302 19.08 5.28 -5.61
N LEU A 303 19.58 5.88 -4.53
CA LEU A 303 20.80 6.70 -4.55
C LEU A 303 22.03 5.86 -4.89
N LEU A 304 22.13 4.65 -4.30
CA LEU A 304 23.19 3.71 -4.63
C LEU A 304 23.14 3.31 -6.12
N LEU A 305 21.99 2.88 -6.61
CA LEU A 305 21.82 2.48 -8.01
C LEU A 305 22.15 3.64 -8.95
N GLY A 306 21.61 4.83 -8.67
CA GLY A 306 21.85 6.02 -9.48
C GLY A 306 23.32 6.42 -9.53
N PHE A 307 24.01 6.53 -8.40
CA PHE A 307 25.43 6.93 -8.39
C PHE A 307 26.36 5.89 -9.00
N VAL A 308 26.09 4.60 -8.81
CA VAL A 308 26.85 3.54 -9.49
C VAL A 308 26.65 3.67 -11.00
N SER A 309 25.42 3.88 -11.47
CA SER A 309 25.10 4.10 -12.87
C SER A 309 25.80 5.35 -13.45
N VAL A 310 25.86 6.46 -12.70
CA VAL A 310 26.63 7.66 -13.08
C VAL A 310 28.11 7.33 -13.28
N GLY A 311 28.69 6.53 -12.38
CA GLY A 311 30.08 6.08 -12.49
C GLY A 311 30.33 5.29 -13.78
N PHE A 312 29.41 4.39 -14.14
CA PHE A 312 29.46 3.67 -15.42
C PHE A 312 29.23 4.59 -16.63
N SER A 313 28.33 5.57 -16.53
CA SER A 313 28.12 6.59 -17.57
C SER A 313 29.41 7.36 -17.85
N PHE A 314 30.13 7.79 -16.81
CA PHE A 314 31.44 8.44 -16.97
C PHE A 314 32.54 7.51 -17.45
N MET A 315 32.54 6.24 -17.02
CA MET A 315 33.48 5.24 -17.52
C MET A 315 33.31 5.03 -19.04
N LEU A 316 32.07 4.93 -19.53
CA LEU A 316 31.79 4.83 -20.96
C LEU A 316 32.12 6.13 -21.68
N PHE A 317 31.81 7.29 -21.10
CA PHE A 317 32.15 8.60 -21.65
C PHE A 317 33.68 8.74 -21.84
N TRP A 318 34.46 8.32 -20.86
CA TRP A 318 35.92 8.28 -20.94
C TRP A 318 36.42 7.34 -22.04
N PHE A 319 35.86 6.12 -22.12
CA PHE A 319 36.23 5.14 -23.14
C PHE A 319 35.90 5.65 -24.56
N ALA A 320 34.73 6.24 -24.75
CA ALA A 320 34.34 6.88 -26.00
C ALA A 320 35.28 8.06 -26.35
N GLY A 321 35.71 8.83 -25.35
CA GLY A 321 36.70 9.90 -25.51
C GLY A 321 38.07 9.42 -25.99
N TYR A 322 38.48 8.20 -25.66
CA TYR A 322 39.73 7.61 -26.14
C TYR A 322 39.68 7.25 -27.63
N GLU A 323 38.55 6.73 -28.11
CA GLU A 323 38.40 6.18 -29.45
C GLU A 323 38.00 7.22 -30.50
N TYR A 324 37.37 8.33 -30.10
CA TYR A 324 37.04 9.46 -30.98
C TYR A 324 38.03 10.63 -30.77
N PRO A 325 39.04 10.80 -31.65
CA PRO A 325 40.12 11.78 -31.45
C PRO A 325 39.63 13.22 -31.30
N ALA A 326 38.51 13.60 -31.94
CA ALA A 326 37.91 14.93 -31.77
C ALA A 326 37.46 15.22 -30.33
N VAL A 327 37.07 14.18 -29.59
CA VAL A 327 36.71 14.28 -28.16
C VAL A 327 37.97 14.17 -27.31
N ARG A 328 38.93 13.33 -27.68
CA ARG A 328 40.25 13.25 -27.05
C ARG A 328 40.96 14.60 -27.06
N ASP A 329 40.99 15.27 -28.21
CA ASP A 329 41.67 16.55 -28.41
C ASP A 329 40.96 17.68 -27.63
N TYR A 330 39.63 17.59 -27.48
CA TYR A 330 38.85 18.47 -26.60
C TYR A 330 39.13 18.22 -25.11
N LEU A 331 39.25 16.95 -24.68
CA LEU A 331 39.56 16.54 -23.31
C LEU A 331 41.04 16.81 -22.93
N THR A 332 41.97 16.61 -23.86
CA THR A 332 43.42 16.83 -23.64
C THR A 332 43.80 18.31 -23.72
N ALA A 333 43.10 19.13 -24.51
CA ALA A 333 43.25 20.58 -24.47
C ALA A 333 42.90 21.20 -23.10
N MET A 334 42.06 20.53 -22.29
CA MET A 334 41.82 20.89 -20.88
C MET A 334 42.84 20.29 -19.91
N GLY A 335 43.40 19.11 -20.20
CA GLY A 335 44.36 18.42 -19.32
C GLY A 335 45.78 19.01 -19.33
N SER A 336 46.15 19.76 -20.37
CA SER A 336 47.48 20.37 -20.50
C SER A 336 47.71 21.63 -19.64
N ASP A 337 46.65 22.19 -19.02
CA ASP A 337 46.78 23.33 -18.11
C ASP A 337 45.70 23.25 -17.00
N PRO A 338 46.02 22.68 -15.81
CA PRO A 338 45.09 22.54 -14.69
C PRO A 338 44.57 23.89 -14.16
N SER A 339 45.32 24.98 -14.36
CA SER A 339 44.90 26.36 -14.09
C SER A 339 43.86 26.88 -15.08
N SER A 340 43.67 26.22 -16.23
CA SER A 340 42.70 26.58 -17.26
C SER A 340 41.37 25.80 -17.16
N ALA A 341 41.33 24.67 -16.43
CA ALA A 341 40.12 23.90 -16.18
C ALA A 341 39.13 24.67 -15.26
N ILE A 342 39.66 25.51 -14.37
CA ILE A 342 38.91 26.53 -13.63
C ILE A 342 39.36 27.90 -14.13
N ARG A 343 39.01 28.23 -15.38
CA ARG A 343 39.03 29.63 -15.80
C ARG A 343 38.15 30.45 -14.82
N PRO A 344 38.55 31.67 -14.40
CA PRO A 344 37.62 32.64 -13.80
C PRO A 344 36.40 32.91 -14.70
N ASP A 345 36.52 32.54 -15.96
CA ASP A 345 35.55 32.57 -17.03
C ASP A 345 34.78 31.24 -17.23
N SER A 346 34.96 30.25 -16.35
CA SER A 346 34.15 29.02 -16.30
C SER A 346 32.70 29.32 -15.88
N PHE A 347 31.77 28.49 -16.35
CA PHE A 347 30.32 28.61 -16.13
C PHE A 347 29.96 28.84 -14.65
N ILE A 348 30.69 28.20 -13.73
CA ILE A 348 30.47 28.32 -12.28
C ILE A 348 30.79 29.74 -11.78
N PHE A 349 31.93 30.33 -12.14
CA PHE A 349 32.29 31.70 -11.71
C PHE A 349 31.43 32.80 -12.38
N ARG A 350 30.93 32.56 -13.60
CA ARG A 350 30.08 33.52 -14.33
C ARG A 350 28.62 33.57 -13.86
N CYS A 351 28.15 32.55 -13.15
CA CYS A 351 26.79 32.49 -12.57
C CYS A 351 26.66 33.25 -11.24
N PHE A 352 27.76 33.54 -10.53
CA PHE A 352 27.73 34.20 -9.21
C PHE A 352 27.86 35.74 -9.25
N SER A 353 27.85 36.38 -10.44
CA SER A 353 27.83 37.86 -10.56
C SER A 353 26.52 38.36 -11.21
N ASP A 354 25.95 39.42 -10.64
CA ASP A 354 24.63 40.08 -10.77
C ASP A 354 24.04 40.43 -12.17
N ASP A 355 24.48 39.80 -13.26
CA ASP A 355 24.09 40.12 -14.66
C ASP A 355 23.21 39.04 -15.32
N THR A 356 22.46 38.28 -14.52
CA THR A 356 21.83 37.00 -14.92
C THR A 356 20.86 37.12 -16.11
N LEU A 357 20.13 38.25 -16.24
CA LEU A 357 19.11 38.47 -17.28
C LEU A 357 19.69 38.97 -18.62
N ARG A 358 20.78 39.74 -18.60
CA ARG A 358 21.50 40.18 -19.82
C ARG A 358 22.43 39.10 -20.38
N ARG A 359 22.75 38.08 -19.58
CA ARG A 359 23.63 36.97 -19.97
C ARG A 359 22.87 35.76 -20.52
N LEU A 360 21.63 35.55 -20.12
CA LEU A 360 20.74 34.53 -20.73
C LEU A 360 20.54 34.79 -22.23
N THR A 361 20.46 36.06 -22.64
CA THR A 361 20.34 36.49 -24.04
C THR A 361 21.65 36.39 -24.83
N SER A 362 22.83 36.40 -24.18
CA SER A 362 24.14 36.27 -24.84
C SER A 362 24.70 34.83 -24.83
N ILE A 363 24.16 33.94 -24.00
CA ILE A 363 24.46 32.50 -23.98
C ILE A 363 23.57 31.74 -24.98
N LEU A 364 22.36 32.24 -25.26
CA LEU A 364 21.44 31.66 -26.24
C LEU A 364 22.10 31.36 -27.61
N PRO A 365 22.93 32.26 -28.19
CA PRO A 365 23.61 31.98 -29.45
C PRO A 365 24.72 30.94 -29.32
N VAL A 366 25.39 30.80 -28.16
CA VAL A 366 26.44 29.79 -27.93
C VAL A 366 25.84 28.41 -27.68
N LEU A 367 24.71 28.34 -26.97
CA LEU A 367 23.85 27.15 -26.88
C LEU A 367 23.31 26.72 -28.26
N LEU A 368 22.98 27.69 -29.12
CA LEU A 368 22.51 27.47 -30.49
C LEU A 368 23.65 27.24 -31.51
N LYS A 369 24.91 27.51 -31.14
CA LYS A 369 26.10 27.42 -32.02
C LYS A 369 26.95 26.19 -31.70
N ASN A 370 26.30 25.08 -31.33
CA ASN A 370 26.87 23.77 -31.59
C ASN A 370 26.36 23.36 -32.98
N PRO A 371 27.17 23.39 -34.06
CA PRO A 371 26.63 23.38 -35.42
C PRO A 371 25.96 22.06 -35.80
N ASN A 372 26.17 20.97 -35.05
CA ASN A 372 25.57 19.66 -35.30
C ASN A 372 25.50 18.78 -34.03
N PRO A 373 24.60 19.02 -33.07
CA PRO A 373 24.37 18.11 -31.93
C PRO A 373 23.86 16.72 -32.36
N HIS A 374 23.38 16.60 -33.60
CA HIS A 374 22.84 15.37 -34.18
C HIS A 374 23.90 14.42 -34.77
N LEU A 375 25.17 14.84 -34.87
CA LEU A 375 26.25 14.05 -35.49
C LEU A 375 27.40 13.72 -34.52
N ASN A 376 27.21 13.83 -33.21
CA ASN A 376 28.20 13.37 -32.24
C ASN A 376 28.03 11.87 -31.94
N PRO A 377 28.96 11.00 -32.37
CA PRO A 377 28.88 9.57 -32.09
C PRO A 377 28.93 9.27 -30.59
N VAL A 378 29.63 10.08 -29.78
CA VAL A 378 29.65 9.92 -28.32
C VAL A 378 28.26 10.15 -27.72
N GLY A 379 27.49 11.11 -28.26
CA GLY A 379 26.13 11.34 -27.79
C GLY A 379 25.19 10.16 -28.09
N THR A 380 25.36 9.52 -29.25
CA THR A 380 24.64 8.27 -29.56
C THR A 380 25.06 7.12 -28.65
N LEU A 381 26.35 7.00 -28.30
CA LEU A 381 26.80 5.99 -27.34
C LEU A 381 26.20 6.21 -25.94
N MET A 382 26.11 7.46 -25.49
CA MET A 382 25.46 7.79 -24.21
C MET A 382 23.96 7.50 -24.25
N PHE A 383 23.28 7.86 -25.35
CA PHE A 383 21.87 7.52 -25.56
C PHE A 383 21.65 6.00 -25.49
N LEU A 384 22.47 5.23 -26.21
CA LEU A 384 22.38 3.77 -26.23
C LEU A 384 22.66 3.17 -24.85
N LYS A 385 23.64 3.70 -24.09
CA LYS A 385 23.89 3.27 -22.71
C LYS A 385 22.66 3.46 -21.84
N LEU A 386 22.11 4.66 -21.81
CA LEU A 386 20.97 4.98 -20.95
C LEU A 386 19.71 4.21 -21.38
N ALA A 387 19.53 4.01 -22.69
CA ALA A 387 18.45 3.18 -23.20
C ALA A 387 18.60 1.72 -22.77
N VAL A 388 19.78 1.10 -22.88
CA VAL A 388 19.95 -0.32 -22.54
C VAL A 388 20.09 -0.53 -21.03
N ALA A 389 21.01 0.19 -20.38
CA ALA A 389 21.27 0.07 -18.95
C ALA A 389 20.06 0.46 -18.09
N GLY A 390 19.24 1.43 -18.53
CA GLY A 390 18.01 1.78 -17.82
C GLY A 390 17.06 0.59 -17.68
N HIS A 391 16.88 -0.21 -18.72
CA HIS A 391 16.08 -1.44 -18.63
C HIS A 391 16.70 -2.47 -17.67
N MET A 392 18.02 -2.51 -17.54
CA MET A 392 18.70 -3.37 -16.58
C MET A 392 18.48 -2.89 -15.13
N THR A 393 18.51 -1.57 -14.88
CA THR A 393 18.17 -0.97 -13.58
C THR A 393 16.77 -1.38 -13.11
N LEU A 394 15.82 -1.47 -14.05
CA LEU A 394 14.46 -1.89 -13.74
C LEU A 394 14.41 -3.30 -13.12
N TYR A 395 15.18 -4.25 -13.65
CA TYR A 395 15.26 -5.60 -13.08
C TYR A 395 15.87 -5.62 -11.68
N MET A 396 16.84 -4.75 -11.41
CA MET A 396 17.44 -4.61 -10.08
C MET A 396 16.49 -3.96 -9.07
N ALA A 397 15.69 -2.98 -9.51
CA ALA A 397 14.72 -2.25 -8.70
C ALA A 397 13.59 -3.16 -8.20
N ARG A 398 13.15 -4.14 -9.01
CA ARG A 398 12.10 -5.11 -8.64
C ARG A 398 12.44 -5.94 -7.39
N THR A 399 13.70 -6.37 -7.27
CA THR A 399 14.08 -7.36 -6.25
C THR A 399 14.53 -6.72 -4.94
N GLY A 400 14.58 -5.37 -4.87
CA GLY A 400 14.99 -4.63 -3.68
C GLY A 400 16.34 -5.09 -3.15
N GLU A 401 16.36 -5.65 -1.94
CA GLU A 401 17.57 -6.14 -1.27
C GLU A 401 18.17 -7.40 -1.91
N ARG A 402 17.40 -8.12 -2.73
CA ARG A 402 17.79 -9.41 -3.29
C ARG A 402 18.45 -9.22 -4.64
N ALA A 403 19.30 -10.19 -5.00
CA ALA A 403 19.85 -10.27 -6.34
C ALA A 403 18.74 -10.36 -7.39
N PHE A 404 18.94 -9.73 -8.55
CA PHE A 404 17.94 -9.62 -9.61
C PHE A 404 17.46 -11.00 -10.15
N TRP A 405 18.34 -12.01 -10.09
CA TRP A 405 18.09 -13.39 -10.53
C TRP A 405 17.34 -14.25 -9.50
N ARG A 406 17.02 -13.70 -8.32
CA ARG A 406 16.21 -14.43 -7.33
C ARG A 406 14.73 -14.30 -7.64
N ARG A 407 13.99 -15.39 -7.40
CA ARG A 407 12.52 -15.39 -7.48
C ARG A 407 11.92 -14.28 -6.60
N PRO A 408 10.85 -13.62 -7.05
CA PRO A 408 10.04 -13.92 -8.24
C PRO A 408 10.69 -13.43 -9.56
N TRP A 409 10.52 -14.24 -10.61
CA TRP A 409 10.95 -13.92 -11.97
C TRP A 409 10.07 -12.83 -12.58
N PRO A 410 10.57 -12.06 -13.56
CA PRO A 410 9.77 -11.05 -14.25
C PRO A 410 8.46 -11.63 -14.77
N ASN A 411 7.40 -10.83 -14.74
CA ASN A 411 6.24 -11.16 -15.56
C ASN A 411 6.65 -11.15 -17.04
N TRP A 412 6.16 -12.10 -17.83
CA TRP A 412 6.43 -12.19 -19.27
C TRP A 412 6.09 -10.89 -20.02
N LYS A 413 5.01 -10.19 -19.63
CA LYS A 413 4.64 -8.90 -20.21
C LYS A 413 5.72 -7.84 -20.00
N LEU A 414 6.28 -7.78 -18.79
CA LEU A 414 7.39 -6.88 -18.47
C LEU A 414 8.63 -7.25 -19.29
N LEU A 415 8.99 -8.53 -19.31
CA LEU A 415 10.17 -9.01 -20.03
C LEU A 415 10.09 -8.69 -21.52
N VAL A 416 9.02 -9.08 -22.19
CA VAL A 416 8.86 -8.85 -23.64
C VAL A 416 8.93 -7.37 -23.96
N VAL A 417 8.20 -6.53 -23.23
CA VAL A 417 8.20 -5.08 -23.51
C VAL A 417 9.60 -4.51 -23.32
N CYS A 418 10.30 -4.85 -22.23
CA CYS A 418 11.66 -4.37 -21.99
C CYS A 418 12.62 -4.78 -23.12
N GLU A 419 12.62 -6.04 -23.52
CA GLU A 419 13.52 -6.51 -24.57
C GLU A 419 13.17 -5.86 -25.92
N THR A 420 11.88 -5.69 -26.23
CA THR A 420 11.47 -5.03 -27.48
C THR A 420 11.85 -3.54 -27.54
N THR A 421 11.70 -2.79 -26.45
CA THR A 421 12.08 -1.37 -26.40
C THR A 421 13.60 -1.20 -26.38
N GLN A 422 14.31 -2.13 -25.73
CA GLN A 422 15.77 -2.19 -25.79
C GLN A 422 16.27 -2.43 -27.22
N MET A 423 15.67 -3.40 -27.94
CA MET A 423 16.00 -3.64 -29.35
C MET A 423 15.67 -2.42 -30.22
N LEU A 424 14.54 -1.75 -29.98
CA LEU A 424 14.18 -0.54 -30.71
C LEU A 424 15.18 0.59 -30.46
N GLY A 425 15.56 0.84 -29.21
CA GLY A 425 16.59 1.82 -28.85
C GLY A 425 17.94 1.51 -29.49
N LEU A 426 18.32 0.24 -29.51
CA LEU A 426 19.53 -0.24 -30.17
C LEU A 426 19.52 0.05 -31.67
N ILE A 427 18.43 -0.29 -32.37
CA ILE A 427 18.27 -0.04 -33.80
C ILE A 427 18.32 1.47 -34.09
N VAL A 428 17.64 2.29 -33.28
CA VAL A 428 17.64 3.75 -33.42
C VAL A 428 19.05 4.32 -33.27
N GLY A 429 19.84 3.87 -32.29
CA GLY A 429 21.22 4.34 -32.12
C GLY A 429 22.21 3.81 -33.16
N ILE A 430 22.04 2.57 -33.64
CA ILE A 430 22.93 1.98 -34.65
C ILE A 430 22.79 2.70 -35.99
N TYR A 431 21.56 2.96 -36.44
CA TYR A 431 21.28 3.53 -37.76
C TYR A 431 21.07 5.05 -37.73
N GLY A 432 20.74 5.63 -36.57
CA GLY A 432 20.55 7.06 -36.36
C GLY A 432 19.25 7.66 -36.91
N PHE A 433 18.77 7.18 -38.07
CA PHE A 433 17.57 7.65 -38.78
C PHE A 433 17.46 9.19 -38.92
N GLY A 434 18.59 9.89 -39.01
CA GLY A 434 18.63 11.35 -39.07
C GLY A 434 18.31 12.07 -37.75
N LEU A 435 18.01 11.33 -36.69
CA LEU A 435 17.77 11.85 -35.33
C LEU A 435 19.08 11.99 -34.55
N MET A 436 20.04 11.07 -34.82
CA MET A 436 21.36 11.00 -34.19
C MET A 436 22.41 10.36 -35.11
N ALA A 437 23.68 10.40 -34.73
CA ALA A 437 24.78 9.81 -35.48
C ALA A 437 24.73 8.27 -35.38
N GLY A 438 24.64 7.55 -36.49
CA GLY A 438 24.69 6.09 -36.47
C GLY A 438 26.09 5.58 -36.09
N VAL A 439 26.19 4.81 -34.99
CA VAL A 439 27.48 4.28 -34.50
C VAL A 439 27.82 2.89 -35.04
N GLY A 440 26.85 2.19 -35.64
CA GLY A 440 27.05 0.85 -36.21
C GLY A 440 27.03 -0.30 -35.19
N TRP A 441 26.98 -1.53 -35.70
CA TRP A 441 26.81 -2.75 -34.90
C TRP A 441 27.93 -3.06 -33.93
N ARG A 442 29.18 -2.68 -34.27
CA ARG A 442 30.34 -2.88 -33.38
C ARG A 442 30.10 -2.23 -32.02
N TRP A 443 29.66 -0.97 -32.03
CA TRP A 443 29.34 -0.22 -30.82
C TRP A 443 28.04 -0.68 -30.18
N GLY A 444 27.03 -1.05 -30.96
CA GLY A 444 25.79 -1.62 -30.44
C GLY A 444 26.02 -2.88 -29.59
N ILE A 445 26.81 -3.83 -30.09
CA ILE A 445 27.15 -5.06 -29.36
C ILE A 445 28.01 -4.74 -28.14
N PHE A 446 28.98 -3.83 -28.27
CA PHE A 446 29.79 -3.39 -27.13
C PHE A 446 28.94 -2.83 -26.00
N ILE A 447 27.95 -1.98 -26.30
CA ILE A 447 27.05 -1.40 -25.29
C ILE A 447 26.18 -2.47 -24.63
N LEU A 448 25.69 -3.46 -25.37
CA LEU A 448 24.97 -4.59 -24.77
C LEU A 448 25.83 -5.34 -23.77
N CYS A 449 27.08 -5.67 -24.14
CA CYS A 449 28.02 -6.33 -23.23
C CYS A 449 28.36 -5.45 -22.02
N PHE A 450 28.57 -4.16 -22.24
CA PHE A 450 28.85 -3.18 -21.20
C PHE A 450 27.68 -3.10 -20.19
N ALA A 451 26.44 -2.96 -20.68
CA ALA A 451 25.24 -2.88 -19.84
C ALA A 451 24.96 -4.17 -19.08
N LEU A 452 25.26 -5.34 -19.67
CA LEU A 452 25.19 -6.63 -18.95
C LEU A 452 26.25 -6.72 -17.85
N GLY A 453 27.47 -6.23 -18.09
CA GLY A 453 28.50 -6.12 -17.07
C GLY A 453 28.09 -5.17 -15.93
N GLU A 454 27.55 -4.02 -16.28
CA GLU A 454 26.99 -3.02 -15.36
C GLU A 454 25.87 -3.61 -14.50
N LEU A 455 24.93 -4.36 -15.09
CA LEU A 455 23.86 -5.07 -14.37
C LEU A 455 24.44 -5.99 -13.29
N VAL A 456 25.38 -6.87 -13.65
CA VAL A 456 25.93 -7.86 -12.74
C VAL A 456 26.72 -7.18 -11.61
N LEU A 457 27.58 -6.21 -11.94
CA LEU A 457 28.37 -5.53 -10.93
C LEU A 457 27.50 -4.69 -9.99
N THR A 458 26.56 -3.94 -10.54
CA THR A 458 25.63 -3.10 -9.76
C THR A 458 24.75 -3.95 -8.85
N ASP A 459 24.27 -5.11 -9.31
CA ASP A 459 23.48 -6.00 -8.46
C ASP A 459 24.32 -6.59 -7.30
N ILE A 460 25.57 -6.96 -7.54
CA ILE A 460 26.50 -7.40 -6.48
C ILE A 460 26.70 -6.28 -5.45
N ILE A 461 27.01 -5.07 -5.90
CA ILE A 461 27.18 -3.89 -5.03
C ILE A 461 25.91 -3.64 -4.21
N LYS A 462 24.74 -3.65 -4.86
CA LYS A 462 23.43 -3.47 -4.23
C LYS A 462 23.17 -4.49 -3.14
N VAL A 463 23.41 -5.77 -3.41
CA VAL A 463 23.19 -6.86 -2.45
C VAL A 463 24.13 -6.74 -1.26
N ILE A 464 25.42 -6.45 -1.51
CA ILE A 464 26.40 -6.23 -0.43
C ILE A 464 25.97 -5.03 0.42
N TYR A 465 25.66 -3.90 -0.20
CA TYR A 465 25.22 -2.69 0.48
C TYR A 465 23.96 -2.93 1.33
N CYS A 466 22.93 -3.54 0.75
CA CYS A 466 21.70 -3.86 1.47
C CYS A 466 21.97 -4.82 2.64
N SER A 467 22.90 -5.77 2.45
CA SER A 467 23.30 -6.69 3.52
C SER A 467 24.02 -5.98 4.66
N ILE A 468 24.70 -4.86 4.43
CA ILE A 468 25.40 -4.11 5.49
C ILE A 468 24.43 -3.16 6.19
N ILE A 469 23.65 -2.39 5.43
CA ILE A 469 22.79 -1.32 5.95
C ILE A 469 21.51 -1.86 6.59
N PHE A 470 20.86 -2.86 5.98
CA PHE A 470 19.55 -3.36 6.43
C PHE A 470 19.63 -4.68 7.23
N ARG A 471 20.84 -5.08 7.66
CA ARG A 471 21.12 -6.36 8.34
C ARG A 471 20.32 -6.58 9.64
N GLY A 472 19.82 -5.51 10.26
CA GLY A 472 19.07 -5.55 11.51
C GLY A 472 17.59 -6.00 11.41
N GLY A 473 16.97 -5.99 10.22
CA GLY A 473 15.50 -6.13 10.12
C GLY A 473 14.95 -7.49 9.67
N SER A 474 15.72 -8.28 8.92
CA SER A 474 15.15 -9.36 8.09
C SER A 474 15.60 -10.79 8.46
N HIS A 475 16.75 -10.95 9.11
CA HIS A 475 17.35 -12.28 9.30
C HIS A 475 16.98 -13.01 10.61
N THR A 476 16.50 -12.30 11.64
CA THR A 476 16.11 -12.92 12.93
C THR A 476 14.77 -13.67 12.84
N THR A 477 13.85 -13.25 11.99
CA THR A 477 12.52 -13.87 11.90
C THR A 477 12.54 -15.21 11.15
N ASN A 478 13.30 -15.33 10.06
CA ASN A 478 13.30 -16.55 9.23
C ASN A 478 14.17 -17.69 9.79
N ARG A 479 15.25 -17.41 10.52
CA ARG A 479 16.07 -18.46 11.14
C ARG A 479 15.46 -19.03 12.42
N ARG A 480 14.75 -18.23 13.22
CA ARG A 480 13.98 -18.74 14.37
C ARG A 480 12.77 -19.57 13.93
N PHE A 481 12.04 -19.15 12.89
CA PHE A 481 10.92 -19.94 12.36
C PHE A 481 11.33 -21.27 11.75
N LYS A 482 12.42 -21.33 10.97
CA LYS A 482 12.93 -22.61 10.45
C LYS A 482 13.38 -23.58 11.56
N ARG A 483 13.99 -23.06 12.64
CA ARG A 483 14.40 -23.89 13.79
C ARG A 483 13.22 -24.35 14.65
N LEU A 484 12.15 -23.56 14.78
CA LEU A 484 10.94 -23.96 15.49
C LEU A 484 10.12 -24.98 14.69
N HIS A 485 10.02 -24.82 13.37
CA HIS A 485 9.26 -25.77 12.55
C HIS A 485 9.96 -27.13 12.42
N GLN A 486 11.30 -27.17 12.43
CA GLN A 486 12.06 -28.42 12.47
C GLN A 486 11.96 -29.16 13.81
N ARG A 487 11.75 -28.46 14.93
CA ARG A 487 11.63 -29.08 16.26
C ARG A 487 10.24 -29.68 16.54
N LEU A 488 9.21 -29.27 15.81
CA LEU A 488 7.85 -29.80 15.98
C LEU A 488 7.57 -31.10 15.20
N HIS A 489 8.47 -31.51 14.31
CA HIS A 489 8.33 -32.76 13.51
C HIS A 489 9.27 -33.89 13.94
N THR A 490 9.95 -33.76 15.08
CA THR A 490 10.78 -34.82 15.65
C THR A 490 10.23 -35.28 16.99
N HIS A 491 9.12 -36.00 16.96
CA HIS A 491 8.79 -37.00 17.97
C HIS A 491 8.75 -38.35 17.26
N PRO A 492 9.62 -39.31 17.60
CA PRO A 492 9.45 -40.70 17.17
C PRO A 492 8.28 -41.33 17.91
N GLN A 493 7.72 -42.36 17.27
CA GLN A 493 6.56 -43.18 17.64
C GLN A 493 6.49 -43.62 19.10
#